data_AF-A0A920H680-F1
#
_entry.id   AF-A0A920H680-F1
#
_cell.length_a   1.000
_cell.length_b   1.000
_cell.length_c   1.000
_cell.angle_alpha   90.00
_cell.angle_beta   90.00
_cell.angle_gamma   90.00
#
_symmetry.space_group_name_H-M   'P 1'
#
loop_
_entity.id
_entity.type
_entity.pdbx_description
1 polymer ?
#
loop_
_entity_poly.entity_id
_entity_poly.type
_entity_poly.pdbx_seq_one_letter_code
_entity_poly.pdbx_strand_id
1 'polypeptide(L)' 'MEKAFSEADKVLQGAVQGIAELITKVGRINLDFADVKTVMSEAGTAMMGTGMGTGIDRAEDAMRML' A
#
# COMPACT_ATOMS: atom_id res chain seq x y z
N MET A 1 -18.59 17.63 -4.83
CA MET A 1 -18.09 17.15 -3.52
C MET A 1 -18.06 15.64 -3.44
N GLU A 2 -19.11 14.93 -3.85
CA GLU A 2 -19.16 13.45 -3.81
C GLU A 2 -17.94 12.74 -4.43
N LYS A 3 -17.48 13.18 -5.60
CA LYS A 3 -16.28 12.61 -6.24
C LYS A 3 -15.02 12.74 -5.38
N ALA A 4 -14.84 13.85 -4.67
CA ALA A 4 -13.65 14.08 -3.85
C ALA A 4 -13.61 13.15 -2.62
N PHE A 5 -14.76 12.93 -1.97
CA PHE A 5 -14.86 11.96 -0.88
C PHE A 5 -14.67 10.54 -1.37
N SER A 6 -15.25 10.19 -2.53
CA SER A 6 -15.04 8.87 -3.13
C SER A 6 -13.57 8.59 -3.45
N GLU A 7 -12.80 9.59 -3.92
CA GLU A 7 -11.35 9.40 -4.11
C GLU A 7 -10.61 9.27 -2.78
N ALA A 8 -10.99 10.02 -1.73
CA ALA A 8 -10.42 9.84 -0.40
C ALA A 8 -10.67 8.43 0.17
N ASP A 9 -11.88 7.90 -0.03
CA ASP A 9 -12.23 6.54 0.38
C ASP A 9 -11.39 5.49 -0.35
N LYS A 10 -11.10 5.69 -1.64
CA LYS A 10 -10.21 4.81 -2.40
C LYS A 10 -8.79 4.80 -1.84
N VAL A 11 -8.27 5.95 -1.41
CA VAL A 11 -6.94 6.04 -0.78
C VAL A 11 -6.94 5.25 0.54
N LEU A 12 -7.94 5.45 1.39
CA LEU A 12 -8.08 4.71 2.65
C LEU A 12 -8.24 3.20 2.43
N GLN A 13 -9.07 2.81 1.45
CA GLN A 13 -9.27 1.41 1.07
C GLN A 13 -7.96 0.79 0.58
N GLY A 14 -7.25 1.46 -0.33
CA GLY A 14 -5.98 0.98 -0.87
C GLY A 14 -4.93 0.78 0.21
N ALA A 15 -4.90 1.65 1.22
CA ALA A 15 -3.99 1.54 2.35
C ALA A 15 -4.22 0.29 3.21
N VAL A 16 -5.48 0.06 3.60
CA VAL A 16 -5.85 -1.11 4.39
C VAL A 16 -5.66 -2.39 3.57
N GLN A 17 -6.05 -2.37 2.29
CA GLN A 17 -5.90 -3.49 1.38
C GLN A 17 -4.43 -3.88 1.19
N GLY A 18 -3.52 -2.91 1.00
CA GLY A 18 -2.09 -3.17 0.82
C GLY A 18 -1.50 -3.94 2.00
N ILE A 19 -1.78 -3.50 3.24
CA ILE A 19 -1.28 -4.17 4.44
C ILE A 19 -1.93 -5.55 4.63
N ALA A 20 -3.25 -5.64 4.44
CA ALA A 20 -3.98 -6.89 4.63
C ALA A 20 -3.56 -7.97 3.62
N GLU A 21 -3.33 -7.60 2.36
CA GLU A 21 -2.93 -8.54 1.32
C GLU A 21 -1.51 -9.10 1.53
N LEU A 22 -0.60 -8.32 2.10
CA LEU A 22 0.77 -8.79 2.44
C LEU A 22 0.77 -9.94 3.45
N ILE A 23 -0.28 -10.02 4.29
CA ILE A 23 -0.46 -11.06 5.30
C ILE A 23 -1.33 -12.22 4.79
N THR A 24 -2.40 -11.89 4.05
CA THR A 24 -3.47 -12.85 3.73
C THR A 24 -3.35 -13.50 2.36
N LYS A 25 -2.69 -12.87 1.39
CA LYS A 25 -2.51 -13.43 0.05
C LYS A 25 -1.13 -14.06 -0.09
N VAL A 26 -1.10 -15.30 -0.58
CA VAL A 26 0.16 -16.00 -0.83
C VAL A 26 0.81 -15.43 -2.09
N GLY A 27 1.84 -14.62 -1.90
CA GLY A 27 2.79 -14.17 -2.92
C GLY A 27 4.10 -14.95 -2.89
N ARG A 28 5.05 -14.55 -3.76
CA ARG A 28 6.43 -15.07 -3.73
C ARG A 28 7.23 -14.59 -2.52
N ILE A 29 6.87 -13.42 -1.99
CA ILE A 29 7.42 -12.83 -0.77
C ILE A 29 6.20 -12.49 0.09
N ASN A 30 6.13 -13.08 1.28
CA ASN A 30 5.05 -12.84 2.23
C ASN A 30 5.66 -12.27 3.50
N LEU A 31 4.90 -11.39 4.16
CA LEU A 31 5.22 -10.91 5.50
C LEU A 31 4.29 -11.61 6.48
N ASP A 32 4.79 -11.90 7.67
CA ASP A 32 3.93 -12.41 8.73
C ASP A 32 3.27 -11.26 9.52
N PHE A 33 2.28 -11.61 10.34
CA PHE A 33 1.57 -10.61 11.14
C PHE A 33 2.47 -9.98 12.22
N ALA A 34 3.47 -10.70 12.72
CA ALA A 34 4.37 -10.19 13.75
C ALA A 34 5.31 -9.12 13.19
N ASP A 35 5.80 -9.28 11.96
CA ASP A 35 6.61 -8.30 11.24
C ASP A 35 5.85 -6.98 11.06
N VAL A 36 4.63 -7.06 10.53
CA VAL A 36 3.77 -5.88 10.32
C VAL A 36 3.43 -5.21 11.65
N LYS A 37 3.05 -5.99 12.66
CA LYS A 37 2.72 -5.46 13.99
C LYS A 37 3.90 -4.74 14.61
N THR A 38 5.11 -5.28 14.51
CA THR A 38 6.33 -4.68 15.06
C THR A 38 6.60 -3.32 14.43
N VAL A 39 6.58 -3.24 13.10
CA VAL A 39 6.84 -2.00 12.35
C VAL A 39 5.76 -0.94 12.63
N MET A 40 4.49 -1.34 12.72
CA MET A 40 3.38 -0.39 12.94
C MET A 40 3.23 0.08 14.39
N SER A 41 3.69 -0.70 15.39
CA SER A 41 3.46 -0.39 16.81
C SER A 41 4.28 0.79 17.33
N GLU A 42 5.40 1.14 16.68
CA GLU A 42 6.29 2.22 17.10
C GLU A 42 6.41 3.37 16.09
N ALA A 43 5.62 3.35 15.01
CA ALA A 43 5.83 4.24 13.86
C ALA A 43 5.40 5.71 14.07
N GLY A 44 4.53 6.01 15.03
CA GLY A 44 3.96 7.35 15.18
C GLY A 44 3.16 7.77 13.93
N THR A 45 3.44 8.96 13.39
CA THR A 45 2.80 9.41 12.13
C THR A 45 3.46 8.74 10.93
N ALA A 46 2.66 8.02 10.13
CA ALA A 46 3.11 7.38 8.90
C ALA A 46 2.53 8.08 7.65
N MET A 47 3.22 7.92 6.52
CA MET A 47 2.77 8.37 5.20
C MET A 47 2.71 7.17 4.26
N MET A 48 1.72 7.15 3.37
CA MET A 48 1.58 6.13 2.34
C MET A 48 1.44 6.79 0.98
N GLY A 49 2.24 6.33 0.02
CA GLY A 49 2.08 6.63 -1.40
C GLY A 49 1.70 5.38 -2.18
N THR A 50 1.00 5.55 -3.29
CA THR A 50 0.76 4.48 -4.28
C THR A 50 1.19 4.96 -5.67
N GLY A 51 1.93 4.11 -6.39
CA GLY A 51 2.38 4.37 -7.75
C GLY A 51 2.00 3.21 -8.68
N MET A 52 1.77 3.50 -9.95
CA MET A 52 1.41 2.49 -10.95
C MET A 52 2.32 2.65 -12.18
N GLY A 53 2.89 1.55 -12.66
CA GLY A 53 3.70 1.52 -13.86
C GLY A 53 3.29 0.36 -14.77
N THR A 54 3.61 0.47 -16.06
CA THR A 54 3.28 -0.57 -17.06
C THR A 54 4.47 -0.78 -18.01
N GLY A 55 4.48 -1.87 -18.76
CA GLY A 55 5.60 -2.19 -19.66
C GLY A 55 6.78 -2.86 -18.95
N ILE A 56 7.95 -2.77 -19.58
CA ILE A 56 9.16 -3.48 -19.13
C ILE A 56 9.78 -2.83 -17.88
N ASP A 57 9.72 -1.50 -17.80
CA ASP A 57 10.28 -0.68 -16.71
C ASP A 57 9.24 -0.33 -15.64
N ARG A 58 8.11 -1.07 -15.61
CA ARG A 58 6.95 -0.81 -14.74
C ARG A 58 7.28 -0.63 -13.26
N ALA A 59 8.31 -1.31 -12.76
CA ALA A 59 8.71 -1.21 -11.36
C ALA A 59 9.36 0.14 -11.08
N GLU A 60 10.25 0.60 -11.96
CA GLU A 60 10.91 1.89 -11.82
C GLU A 60 9.93 3.05 -12.07
N ASP A 61 9.07 2.91 -13.07
CA ASP A 61 8.03 3.91 -13.36
C ASP A 61 7.06 4.08 -12.19
N ALA A 62 6.59 2.98 -11.59
CA ALA A 62 5.73 3.04 -10.42
C ALA A 62 6.42 3.76 -9.25
N MET A 63 7.72 3.52 -9.04
CA MET A 63 8.49 4.18 -8.00
C MET A 63 8.73 5.67 -8.25
N ARG A 64 8.79 6.10 -9.52
CA ARG A 64 8.92 7.53 -9.86
C ARG A 64 7.62 8.31 -9.70
N MET A 65 6.47 7.62 -9.68
CA MET A 65 5.15 8.24 -9.48
C MET A 65 4.74 8.36 -8.01
N LEU A 66 5.47 7.69 -7.10
CA LEU A 66 5.33 7.80 -5.65
C LEU A 66 5.90 9.12 -5.14
#